data_AF-X8DG75-F1
#
_entry.id   AF-X8DG75-F1
#
_cell.length_a   1.000
_cell.length_b   1.000
_cell.length_c   1.000
_cell.angle_alpha   90.00
_cell.angle_beta   90.00
_cell.angle_gamma   90.00
#
_symmetry.space_group_name_H-M   'P 1'
#
loop_
_entity.id
_entity.type
_entity.pdbx_description
1 polymer ?
#
loop_
_entity_poly.entity_id
_entity_poly.type
_entity_poly.pdbx_seq_one_letter_code
_entity_poly.pdbx_strand_id
1 'polypeptide(L)'
;MNLSGPAVRAVLTIVDCGSMQNTYRVVQRVNTPKECGDADRPYYHNSSAAGQFTACLDLAWDGLSCISLGQPVTKVACSDTAAPNRIKPIKVLLDTTGLDGCPNGGYKHPQRRFTVCTEEQK
;
A
#
# COMPACT_ATOMS: atom_id res chain seq x y z
N MET A 1 -3.35 0.08 9.03
CA MET A 1 -4.62 -0.54 8.61
C MET A 1 -4.34 -1.89 7.99
N ASN A 2 -5.28 -2.83 8.12
CA ASN A 2 -5.30 -4.07 7.37
C ASN A 2 -6.49 -4.06 6.40
N LEU A 3 -6.29 -4.52 5.17
CA LEU A 3 -7.34 -4.70 4.17
C LEU A 3 -7.52 -6.18 3.89
N SER A 4 -8.64 -6.75 4.33
CA SER A 4 -8.93 -8.18 4.22
C SER A 4 -10.22 -8.46 3.44
N GLY A 5 -10.47 -9.73 3.12
CA GLY A 5 -11.62 -10.16 2.35
C GLY A 5 -11.45 -10.00 0.83
N PRO A 6 -12.39 -10.52 0.04
CA PRO A 6 -12.37 -10.39 -1.41
C PRO A 6 -12.64 -8.95 -1.84
N ALA A 7 -12.19 -8.56 -3.04
CA ALA A 7 -12.31 -7.19 -3.53
C ALA A 7 -13.74 -6.60 -3.44
N VAL A 8 -14.77 -7.42 -3.68
CA VAL A 8 -16.19 -7.03 -3.64
C VAL A 8 -16.76 -6.85 -2.21
N ARG A 9 -16.08 -7.36 -1.19
CA ARG A 9 -16.47 -7.29 0.22
C ARG A 9 -15.25 -7.04 1.10
N ALA A 10 -14.39 -6.12 0.67
CA ALA A 10 -13.16 -5.83 1.39
C ALA A 10 -13.48 -5.10 2.70
N VAL A 11 -12.78 -5.48 3.76
CA VAL A 11 -12.93 -4.92 5.11
C VAL A 11 -11.64 -4.22 5.48
N LEU A 12 -11.74 -2.93 5.80
CA LEU A 12 -10.61 -2.13 6.28
C LEU A 12 -10.66 -2.05 7.80
N THR A 13 -9.64 -2.59 8.49
CA THR A 13 -9.57 -2.61 9.95
C THR A 13 -8.40 -1.80 10.49
N ILE A 14 -8.61 -1.19 11.65
CA ILE A 14 -7.54 -0.56 12.43
C ILE A 14 -6.72 -1.66 13.09
N VAL A 15 -5.39 -1.52 12.99
CA VAL A 15 -4.41 -2.45 13.55
C VAL A 15 -3.21 -1.64 14.06
N ASP A 16 -2.43 -2.20 14.96
CA ASP A 16 -1.20 -1.57 15.45
C ASP A 16 -0.21 -1.33 14.31
N CYS A 17 0.36 -0.12 14.25
CA CYS A 17 1.27 0.29 13.17
C CYS A 17 2.52 -0.61 13.04
N GLY A 18 3.03 -1.13 14.16
CA GLY A 18 4.19 -2.03 14.18
C GLY A 18 3.86 -3.50 13.92
N SER A 19 2.58 -3.86 13.76
CA SER A 19 2.19 -5.26 13.54
C SER A 19 2.40 -5.69 12.08
N MET A 20 2.57 -7.00 11.88
CA MET A 20 2.56 -7.63 10.55
C MET A 20 1.18 -7.54 9.86
N GLN A 21 0.14 -7.11 10.58
CA GLN A 21 -1.17 -6.85 9.97
C GLN A 21 -1.25 -5.45 9.35
N ASN A 22 -0.31 -4.55 9.66
CA ASN A 22 -0.29 -3.20 9.09
C ASN A 22 0.27 -3.22 7.66
N THR A 23 -0.64 -3.35 6.70
CA THR A 23 -0.35 -3.44 5.26
C THR A 23 -0.60 -2.14 4.52
N TYR A 24 -1.44 -1.26 5.08
CA TYR A 24 -1.77 0.04 4.50
C TYR A 24 -1.81 1.16 5.54
N ARG A 25 -1.50 2.39 5.12
CA ARG A 25 -1.80 3.63 5.84
C ARG A 25 -2.84 4.44 5.06
N VAL A 26 -3.73 5.12 5.77
CA VAL A 26 -4.67 6.08 5.13
C VAL A 26 -3.93 7.40 4.96
N VAL A 27 -3.82 7.90 3.73
CA VAL A 27 -3.19 9.19 3.44
C VAL A 27 -4.21 10.31 3.22
N GLN A 28 -5.43 9.95 2.81
CA GLN A 28 -6.51 10.90 2.58
C GLN A 28 -7.87 10.20 2.67
N ARG A 29 -8.91 10.94 3.04
CA ARG A 29 -10.31 10.54 2.86
C ARG A 29 -10.97 11.47 1.86
N VAL A 30 -11.64 10.91 0.87
CA VAL A 30 -12.33 11.62 -0.22
C VAL A 30 -13.72 11.03 -0.45
N ASN A 31 -14.50 11.58 -1.36
CA ASN A 31 -15.85 11.07 -1.64
C ASN A 31 -15.81 9.90 -2.62
N THR A 32 -14.97 9.99 -3.66
CA THR A 32 -14.90 9.01 -4.75
C THR A 32 -13.47 8.51 -5.02
N PRO A 33 -13.29 7.27 -5.51
CA PRO A 33 -11.97 6.72 -5.82
C PRO A 33 -11.08 7.57 -6.73
N LYS A 34 -11.67 8.35 -7.63
CA LYS A 34 -10.94 9.20 -8.59
C LYS A 34 -10.21 10.35 -7.91
N GLU A 35 -10.63 10.76 -6.72
CA GLU A 35 -10.05 11.86 -5.96
C GLU A 35 -8.79 11.43 -5.18
N CYS A 36 -8.43 10.13 -5.17
CA CYS A 36 -7.25 9.63 -4.47
C CYS A 36 -5.91 9.93 -5.14
N GLY A 37 -5.92 10.51 -6.34
CA GLY A 37 -4.69 10.91 -7.01
C GLY A 37 -3.74 9.74 -7.24
N ASP A 38 -2.52 9.85 -6.71
CA ASP A 38 -1.44 8.86 -6.83
C ASP A 38 -1.29 7.93 -5.60
N ALA A 39 -2.34 7.75 -4.79
CA ALA A 39 -2.34 6.72 -3.75
C ALA A 39 -2.26 5.31 -4.36
N ASP A 40 -1.62 4.37 -3.65
CA ASP A 40 -1.42 3.00 -4.14
C ASP A 40 -2.75 2.27 -4.37
N ARG A 41 -3.74 2.52 -3.52
CA ARG A 41 -5.05 1.85 -3.63
C ARG A 41 -6.18 2.69 -3.03
N PRO A 42 -7.27 2.94 -3.77
CA PRO A 42 -8.51 3.43 -3.17
C PRO A 42 -9.29 2.29 -2.50
N TYR A 43 -9.86 2.57 -1.32
CA TYR A 43 -10.86 1.73 -0.66
C TYR A 43 -12.18 2.49 -0.57
N TYR A 44 -13.15 2.11 -1.39
CA TYR A 44 -14.48 2.69 -1.39
C TYR A 44 -15.39 1.98 -0.38
N HIS A 45 -16.09 2.75 0.43
CA HIS A 45 -17.07 2.26 1.38
C HIS A 45 -18.38 3.02 1.21
N ASN A 46 -19.49 2.28 1.17
CA ASN A 46 -20.83 2.86 1.18
C ASN A 46 -21.74 1.98 2.02
N SER A 47 -22.20 2.51 3.15
CA SER A 47 -23.19 1.84 3.99
C SER A 47 -24.19 2.85 4.54
N SER A 48 -25.38 2.37 4.91
CA SER A 48 -26.40 3.21 5.56
C SER A 48 -25.92 3.80 6.88
N ALA A 49 -25.03 3.09 7.60
CA ALA A 49 -24.54 3.50 8.91
C ALA A 49 -23.37 4.50 8.84
N ALA A 50 -22.40 4.26 7.94
CA ALA A 50 -21.17 5.08 7.86
C ALA A 50 -21.20 6.11 6.71
N GLY A 51 -22.24 6.08 5.89
CA GLY A 51 -22.32 6.89 4.68
C GLY A 51 -21.35 6.43 3.59
N GLN A 52 -21.14 7.31 2.62
CA GLN A 52 -20.23 7.09 1.49
C GLN A 52 -18.90 7.79 1.75
N PHE A 53 -17.80 7.06 1.60
CA PHE A 53 -16.46 7.64 1.56
C PHE A 53 -15.49 6.75 0.78
N THR A 54 -14.34 7.31 0.45
CA THR A 54 -13.17 6.56 -0.02
C THR A 54 -11.98 6.86 0.88
N ALA A 55 -11.31 5.81 1.36
CA ALA A 55 -9.98 5.94 1.96
C ALA A 55 -8.91 5.74 0.87
N CYS A 56 -8.02 6.70 0.71
CA CYS A 56 -6.86 6.61 -0.18
C CYS A 56 -5.72 5.98 0.61
N LEU A 57 -5.26 4.82 0.15
CA LEU A 57 -4.31 3.99 0.88
C LEU A 57 -2.96 4.00 0.17
N ASP A 58 -1.90 4.20 0.96
CA ASP A 58 -0.55 3.81 0.57
C ASP A 58 -0.20 2.50 1.27
N LEU A 59 0.66 1.71 0.65
CA LEU A 59 1.30 0.56 1.27
C LEU A 59 2.09 1.01 2.51
N ALA A 60 1.94 0.27 3.61
CA ALA A 60 2.64 0.52 4.86
C ALA A 60 4.05 -0.08 4.82
N TRP A 61 4.91 0.53 4.01
CA TRP A 61 6.32 0.15 3.86
C TRP A 61 7.05 0.06 5.21
N ASP A 62 7.90 -0.94 5.33
CA ASP A 62 8.70 -1.22 6.52
C ASP A 62 10.05 -1.79 6.08
N GLY A 63 11.15 -1.32 6.67
CA GLY A 63 12.50 -1.69 6.22
C GLY A 63 12.93 -3.10 6.62
N LEU A 64 12.24 -3.72 7.59
CA LEU A 64 12.58 -5.04 8.13
C LEU A 64 11.74 -6.17 7.50
N SER A 65 10.66 -5.84 6.82
CA SER A 65 9.71 -6.78 6.25
C SER A 65 9.46 -6.51 4.76
N CYS A 66 8.90 -7.52 4.10
CA CYS A 66 8.47 -7.42 2.73
C CYS A 66 6.96 -7.33 2.65
N ILE A 67 6.47 -6.77 1.55
CA ILE A 67 5.05 -6.83 1.19
C ILE A 67 4.89 -7.93 0.14
N SER A 68 3.93 -8.82 0.32
CA SER A 68 3.50 -9.78 -0.69
C SER A 68 2.28 -9.23 -1.40
N LEU A 69 2.36 -9.07 -2.73
CA LEU A 69 1.30 -8.49 -3.56
C LEU A 69 0.17 -9.47 -3.90
N GLY A 70 -0.25 -10.26 -2.92
CA GLY A 70 -1.41 -11.15 -3.03
C GLY A 70 -2.74 -10.41 -3.02
N GLN A 71 -3.84 -11.18 -3.02
CA GLN A 71 -5.19 -10.68 -2.77
C GLN A 71 -5.76 -11.46 -1.57
N PRO A 72 -5.67 -10.93 -0.34
CA PRO A 72 -5.21 -9.60 0.04
C PRO A 72 -3.68 -9.44 0.05
N VAL A 73 -3.23 -8.18 0.08
CA VAL A 73 -1.82 -7.83 0.31
C VAL A 73 -1.45 -8.15 1.75
N THR A 74 -0.28 -8.74 1.97
CA THR A 74 0.21 -9.11 3.32
C THR A 74 1.62 -8.59 3.56
N LYS A 75 1.98 -8.41 4.82
CA LYS A 75 3.36 -8.17 5.24
C LYS A 75 3.96 -9.51 5.68
N VAL A 76 5.15 -9.82 5.21
CA VAL A 76 5.83 -11.12 5.38
C VAL A 76 7.32 -10.92 5.64
N ALA A 77 7.99 -11.97 6.11
CA ALA A 77 9.44 -11.99 6.09
C ALA A 77 9.92 -12.00 4.63
N CYS A 78 11.00 -11.29 4.30
CA CYS A 78 11.51 -11.26 2.93
C CYS A 78 12.01 -12.63 2.43
N SER A 79 12.43 -13.50 3.35
CA SER A 79 12.83 -14.88 3.08
C SER A 79 11.67 -15.87 2.99
N ASP A 80 10.41 -15.43 3.14
CA ASP A 80 9.24 -16.31 3.05
C ASP A 80 8.95 -16.73 1.61
N THR A 81 9.61 -17.79 1.14
CA THR A 81 9.47 -18.27 -0.24
C THR A 81 8.06 -18.77 -0.59
N ALA A 82 7.19 -18.99 0.40
CA ALA A 82 5.81 -19.42 0.15
C ALA A 82 4.88 -18.26 -0.23
N ALA A 83 5.20 -17.03 0.18
CA ALA A 83 4.41 -15.85 -0.19
C ALA A 83 4.74 -15.41 -1.62
N PRO A 84 3.76 -15.20 -2.51
CA PRO A 84 4.02 -14.78 -3.88
C PRO A 84 4.46 -13.31 -3.96
N ASN A 85 5.14 -12.94 -5.05
CA ASN A 85 5.39 -11.56 -5.47
C ASN A 85 5.83 -10.65 -4.32
N ARG A 86 6.89 -11.04 -3.62
CA ARG A 86 7.42 -10.32 -2.46
C ARG A 86 8.23 -9.13 -2.93
N ILE A 87 7.98 -7.97 -2.35
CA ILE A 87 8.69 -6.74 -2.62
C ILE A 87 9.25 -6.14 -1.34
N LYS A 88 10.53 -5.77 -1.36
CA LYS A 88 11.22 -5.10 -0.28
C LYS A 88 11.35 -3.61 -0.59
N PRO A 89 10.94 -2.68 0.29
CA PRO A 89 11.30 -1.28 0.15
C PRO A 89 12.79 -1.10 0.45
N ILE A 90 13.51 -0.41 -0.45
CA ILE A 90 14.96 -0.21 -0.34
C ILE A 90 15.29 1.21 0.12
N LYS A 91 14.62 2.20 -0.45
CA LYS A 91 14.77 3.61 -0.09
C LYS A 91 13.60 4.44 -0.61
N VAL A 92 13.48 5.65 -0.08
CA VAL A 92 12.55 6.66 -0.59
C VAL A 92 13.35 7.78 -1.26
N LEU A 93 12.99 8.10 -2.49
CA LEU A 93 13.49 9.29 -3.19
C LEU A 93 12.46 10.40 -3.02
N LEU A 94 12.92 11.59 -2.61
CA LEU A 94 12.09 12.78 -2.46
C LEU A 94 12.29 13.72 -3.66
N ASP A 95 11.36 14.66 -3.81
CA ASP A 95 11.32 15.69 -4.85
C ASP A 95 11.32 15.17 -6.29
N THR A 96 10.98 13.90 -6.49
CA THR A 96 10.96 13.21 -7.79
C THR A 96 9.55 12.81 -8.20
N THR A 97 9.32 12.74 -9.51
CA THR A 97 8.09 12.20 -10.11
C THR A 97 8.33 10.89 -10.86
N GLY A 98 9.59 10.42 -10.88
CA GLY A 98 10.06 9.33 -11.73
C GLY A 98 10.71 8.19 -10.95
N LEU A 99 11.29 7.25 -11.69
CA LEU A 99 12.04 6.12 -11.16
C LEU A 99 13.56 6.34 -11.24
N ASP A 100 14.00 7.52 -11.64
CA ASP A 100 15.42 7.85 -11.72
C ASP A 100 16.05 7.70 -10.34
N GLY A 101 16.96 6.73 -10.21
CA GLY A 101 17.57 6.33 -8.93
C GLY A 101 16.98 5.08 -8.28
N CYS A 102 15.97 4.43 -8.88
CA CYS A 102 15.40 3.13 -8.49
C CYS A 102 15.64 2.07 -9.59
N PRO A 103 16.85 1.50 -9.72
CA PRO A 103 17.19 0.58 -10.82
C PRO A 103 16.35 -0.71 -10.84
N ASN A 104 15.85 -1.14 -9.68
CA ASN A 104 15.01 -2.34 -9.53
C ASN A 104 13.51 -2.03 -9.60
N GLY A 105 13.14 -0.79 -9.97
CA GLY A 105 11.75 -0.33 -9.98
C GLY A 105 11.29 0.23 -8.63
N GLY A 106 10.00 0.56 -8.55
CA GLY A 106 9.42 1.23 -7.41
C GLY A 106 8.01 1.74 -7.63
N TYR A 107 7.45 2.34 -6.59
CA TYR A 107 6.13 2.94 -6.55
C TYR A 107 6.28 4.45 -6.65
N LYS A 108 5.80 5.03 -7.75
CA LYS A 108 5.88 6.48 -8.01
C LYS A 108 4.65 7.18 -7.43
N HIS A 109 4.89 8.30 -6.77
CA HIS A 109 3.85 9.22 -6.32
C HIS A 109 4.17 10.62 -6.87
N PRO A 110 3.90 10.87 -8.17
CA PRO A 110 4.30 12.10 -8.85
C PRO A 110 3.58 13.36 -8.37
N GLN A 111 2.36 13.26 -7.84
CA GLN A 111 1.64 14.40 -7.28
C GLN A 111 2.22 14.81 -5.92
N ARG A 112 2.60 13.82 -5.11
CA ARG A 112 3.23 14.03 -3.80
C ARG A 112 4.76 14.11 -3.85
N ARG A 113 5.34 13.99 -5.06
CA ARG A 113 6.77 14.13 -5.39
C ARG A 113 7.69 13.20 -4.61
N PHE A 114 7.33 11.93 -4.50
CA PHE A 114 8.25 10.92 -3.98
C PHE A 114 8.11 9.58 -4.70
N THR A 115 9.15 8.76 -4.61
CA THR A 115 9.16 7.39 -5.13
C THR A 115 9.71 6.44 -4.10
N VAL A 116 9.01 5.34 -3.84
CA VAL A 116 9.52 4.25 -3.01
C VAL A 116 10.23 3.25 -3.93
N CYS A 117 11.56 3.19 -3.88
CA CYS A 117 12.32 2.19 -4.61
C CYS A 117 12.10 0.82 -3.96
N THR A 118 11.84 -0.18 -4.79
CA THR A 118 11.58 -1.55 -4.32
C THR A 118 12.48 -2.55 -5.03
N GLU A 119 12.60 -3.74 -4.44
CA GLU A 119 13.25 -4.89 -5.04
C GLU A 119 12.37 -6.12 -4.87
N GLU A 120 12.17 -6.86 -5.95
CA GLU A 120 11.49 -8.16 -5.90
C GLU A 120 12.38 -9.20 -5.23
N GLN A 121 11.82 -9.93 -4.25
CA GLN A 121 12.52 -11.00 -3.55
C GLN A 121 12.15 -12.35 -4.15
N LYS A 122 13.17 -13.11 -4.54
CA LYS A 122 13.04 -14.48 -5.09
C LYS A 122 12.82 -15.49 -3.97
#